data_AF-A0A832VPM7-F1
#
_entry.id   AF-A0A832VPM7-F1
#
_cell.length_a   1.000
_cell.length_b   1.000
_cell.length_c   1.000
_cell.angle_alpha   90.00
_cell.angle_beta   90.00
_cell.angle_gamma   90.00
#
_symmetry.space_group_name_H-M   'P 1'
#
loop_
_entity.id
_entity.type
_entity.pdbx_description
1 polymer ?
#
loop_
_entity_poly.entity_id
_entity_poly.type
_entity_poly.pdbx_seq_one_letter_code
_entity_poly.pdbx_strand_id
1 'polypeptide(L)'
;AVIMVQQEFAEKLMAKNREIHAISVVADYSFDISKIVKVGKNNFLPPPKVDSLVLQLRPKKQITEKLIDSIEKLFSQRRKTITNIAKSFGKSIKSDKRIEELSPDELIKIAKQF
;
A
#
# COMPACT_ATOMS: atom_id res chain seq x y z
N ALA A 1 16.96 -1.53 -4.70
CA ALA A 1 17.19 -0.08 -4.71
C ALA A 1 17.32 0.44 -3.28
N VAL A 2 18.05 1.55 -3.08
CA VAL A 2 18.03 2.31 -1.83
C VAL A 2 17.51 3.70 -2.16
N ILE A 3 16.49 4.15 -1.43
CA ILE A 3 15.83 5.44 -1.68
C ILE A 3 15.70 6.21 -0.37
N MET A 4 15.63 7.53 -0.47
CA MET A 4 15.25 8.40 0.63
C MET A 4 13.93 9.06 0.29
N VAL A 5 12.98 9.01 1.22
CA VAL A 5 11.65 9.61 1.07
C VAL A 5 11.28 10.34 2.37
N GLN A 6 10.23 11.17 2.33
CA GLN A 6 9.67 11.77 3.54
C GLN A 6 9.25 10.68 4.54
N GLN A 7 9.46 10.92 5.84
CA GLN A 7 9.19 9.91 6.87
C GLN A 7 7.74 9.40 6.84
N GLU A 8 6.75 10.30 6.73
CA GLU A 8 5.33 9.94 6.64
C GLU A 8 5.01 9.08 5.42
N PHE A 9 5.67 9.34 4.28
CA PHE A 9 5.48 8.54 3.08
C PHE A 9 6.07 7.14 3.25
N ALA A 10 7.23 7.00 3.90
CA ALA A 10 7.77 5.69 4.24
C ALA A 10 6.85 4.89 5.18
N GLU A 11 6.27 5.55 6.17
CA GLU A 11 5.29 4.93 7.07
C GLU A 11 4.04 4.50 6.30
N LYS A 12 3.53 5.33 5.38
CA LYS A 12 2.43 5.00 4.48
C LYS A 12 2.75 3.79 3.58
N LEU A 13 3.95 3.70 3.03
CA LEU A 13 4.37 2.56 2.21
C LEU A 13 4.35 1.24 3.00
N MET A 14 4.69 1.29 4.28
CA MET A 14 4.79 0.12 5.15
C MET A 14 3.52 -0.12 5.99
N ALA A 15 2.48 0.70 5.81
CA ALA A 15 1.26 0.66 6.61
C ALA A 15 0.49 -0.65 6.42
N LYS A 16 -0.11 -1.15 7.50
CA LYS A 16 -0.92 -2.38 7.53
C LYS A 16 -2.24 -2.11 8.26
N ASN A 17 -3.20 -3.03 8.11
CA ASN A 17 -4.48 -2.99 8.81
C ASN A 17 -5.23 -1.66 8.57
N ARG A 18 -5.62 -0.95 9.64
CA ARG A 18 -6.46 0.25 9.56
C ARG A 18 -5.85 1.43 8.82
N GLU A 19 -4.54 1.48 8.70
CA GLU A 19 -3.83 2.55 7.99
C GLU A 19 -3.40 2.13 6.59
N ILE A 20 -3.84 0.95 6.13
CA ILE A 20 -3.45 0.46 4.80
C ILE A 20 -4.00 1.37 3.70
N HIS A 21 -3.17 1.60 2.69
CA HIS A 21 -3.52 2.31 1.46
C HIS A 21 -3.22 1.43 0.24
N ALA A 22 -3.74 1.81 -0.93
CA ALA A 22 -3.44 1.12 -2.19
C ALA A 22 -1.92 1.01 -2.42
N ILE A 23 -1.18 2.09 -2.18
CA ILE A 23 0.28 2.09 -2.33
C ILE A 23 0.97 1.14 -1.35
N SER A 24 0.44 0.96 -0.14
CA SER A 24 0.97 0.02 0.85
C SER A 24 0.84 -1.41 0.34
N VAL A 25 -0.30 -1.76 -0.27
CA VAL A 25 -0.55 -3.10 -0.85
C VAL A 25 0.36 -3.34 -2.05
N VAL A 26 0.49 -2.37 -2.95
CA VAL A 26 1.38 -2.45 -4.12
C VAL A 26 2.84 -2.63 -3.69
N ALA A 27 3.26 -1.85 -2.70
CA ALA A 27 4.62 -1.88 -2.15
C ALA A 27 4.94 -3.23 -1.49
N ASP A 28 4.08 -3.72 -0.58
CA ASP A 28 4.25 -4.99 0.14
C ASP A 28 4.21 -6.22 -0.79
N TYR A 29 3.40 -6.15 -1.86
CA TYR A 29 3.36 -7.20 -2.87
C TYR A 29 4.64 -7.25 -3.71
N SER A 30 5.16 -6.08 -4.10
CA SER A 30 6.22 -5.96 -5.08
C SER A 30 7.62 -5.98 -4.47
N PHE A 31 7.77 -5.57 -3.20
CA PHE A 31 9.06 -5.39 -2.56
C PHE A 31 9.10 -5.88 -1.12
N ASP A 32 10.26 -6.37 -0.70
CA ASP A 32 10.63 -6.42 0.72
C ASP A 32 11.28 -5.07 1.08
N ILE A 33 10.64 -4.33 2.00
CA ILE A 33 11.03 -2.98 2.39
C ILE A 33 11.61 -3.00 3.81
N SER A 34 12.83 -2.49 3.97
CA SER A 34 13.46 -2.30 5.27
C SER A 34 13.91 -0.86 5.49
N LYS A 35 13.82 -0.39 6.74
CA LYS A 35 14.31 0.92 7.16
C LYS A 35 15.82 0.83 7.37
N ILE A 36 16.58 1.74 6.76
CA ILE A 36 18.03 1.82 6.95
C ILE A 36 18.36 2.88 8.01
N VAL A 37 17.94 4.12 7.77
CA VAL A 37 18.31 5.24 8.63
C VAL A 37 17.30 6.38 8.57
N LYS A 38 17.00 6.99 9.72
CA LYS A 38 16.24 8.24 9.82
C LYS A 38 17.18 9.42 9.60
N VAL A 39 16.80 10.35 8.72
CA VAL A 39 17.57 11.54 8.39
C VAL A 39 16.78 12.76 8.81
N GLY A 40 17.27 13.48 9.81
CA GLY A 40 16.61 14.69 10.30
C GLY A 40 16.70 15.83 9.27
N LYS A 41 15.68 16.69 9.20
CA LYS A 41 15.62 17.84 8.26
C LYS A 41 16.83 18.79 8.29
N ASN A 42 17.54 18.88 9.41
CA ASN A 42 18.73 19.74 9.54
C ASN A 42 19.97 19.19 8.82
N ASN A 43 19.91 17.98 8.25
CA ASN A 43 20.98 17.40 7.41
C ASN A 43 20.91 17.84 5.94
N PHE A 44 20.01 18.77 5.60
CA PHE A 44 19.80 19.28 4.25
C PHE A 44 20.03 20.79 4.19
N LEU A 45 20.39 21.28 3.00
CA LEU A 45 20.52 22.71 2.73
C LEU A 45 19.85 23.05 1.37
N PRO A 46 18.78 23.87 1.34
CA PRO A 46 18.03 24.37 2.50
C PRO A 46 17.29 23.24 3.25
N PRO A 47 17.01 23.40 4.56
CA PRO A 47 16.31 22.39 5.33
C PRO A 47 14.85 22.23 4.87
N PRO A 48 14.36 21.01 4.60
CA PRO A 48 12.95 20.76 4.33
C PRO A 48 12.09 20.92 5.59
N LYS A 49 10.77 20.92 5.41
CA LYS A 49 9.81 21.05 6.54
C LYS A 49 9.70 19.79 7.41
N VAL A 50 10.03 18.62 6.86
CA VAL A 50 9.80 17.30 7.47
C VAL A 50 11.05 16.45 7.46
N ASP A 51 11.10 15.45 8.34
CA ASP A 51 12.16 14.45 8.37
C ASP A 51 12.06 13.47 7.20
N SER A 52 13.18 12.81 6.89
CA SER A 52 13.28 11.78 5.86
C SER A 52 13.64 10.42 6.44
N LEU A 53 13.35 9.36 5.68
CA LEU A 53 13.72 7.99 5.99
C LEU A 53 14.35 7.33 4.76
N VAL A 54 15.50 6.71 4.96
CA VAL A 54 16.16 5.89 3.94
C VAL A 54 15.63 4.46 4.03
N LEU A 55 15.17 3.95 2.90
CA LEU A 55 14.60 2.62 2.75
C LEU A 55 15.43 1.78 1.77
N GLN A 56 15.59 0.50 2.07
CA GLN A 56 16.03 -0.50 1.10
C GLN A 56 14.80 -1.22 0.55
N LEU A 57 14.67 -1.26 -0.77
CA LEU A 57 13.64 -2.00 -1.49
C LEU A 57 14.29 -3.16 -2.24
N ARG A 58 13.94 -4.39 -1.88
CA ARG A 58 14.35 -5.59 -2.61
C ARG A 58 13.18 -6.11 -3.44
N PRO A 59 13.31 -6.27 -4.76
CA PRO A 59 12.25 -6.83 -5.59
C PRO A 59 11.83 -8.21 -5.09
N LYS A 60 10.52 -8.41 -4.95
CA LYS A 60 9.91 -9.64 -4.44
C LYS A 60 9.04 -10.30 -5.51
N LYS A 61 8.09 -9.57 -6.10
CA LYS A 61 7.21 -10.05 -7.17
C LYS A 61 6.97 -8.96 -8.21
N GLN A 62 6.78 -9.36 -9.45
CA GLN A 62 6.34 -8.45 -10.50
C GLN A 62 4.83 -8.18 -10.35
N ILE A 63 4.45 -6.91 -10.51
CA ILE A 63 3.06 -6.47 -10.52
C ILE A 63 2.69 -5.97 -11.92
N THR A 64 1.46 -6.24 -12.35
CA THR A 64 0.93 -5.77 -13.63
C THR A 64 0.13 -4.49 -13.42
N GLU A 65 0.08 -3.64 -14.45
CA GLU A 65 -0.75 -2.42 -14.46
C GLU A 65 -2.22 -2.74 -14.14
N LYS A 66 -2.77 -3.80 -14.76
CA LYS A 66 -4.13 -4.27 -14.45
C LYS A 66 -4.34 -4.57 -12.96
N LEU A 67 -3.36 -5.16 -12.27
CA LEU A 67 -3.50 -5.44 -10.85
C LEU A 67 -3.45 -4.16 -10.02
N ILE A 68 -2.63 -3.18 -10.41
CA ILE A 68 -2.60 -1.86 -9.78
C ILE A 68 -3.97 -1.19 -9.90
N ASP A 69 -4.55 -1.16 -11.12
CA ASP A 69 -5.88 -0.60 -11.35
C ASP A 69 -6.96 -1.28 -10.50
N SER A 70 -6.92 -2.62 -10.38
CA SER A 70 -7.89 -3.35 -9.55
C SER A 70 -7.72 -3.03 -8.06
N ILE A 71 -6.49 -2.83 -7.58
CA ILE A 71 -6.22 -2.38 -6.20
C ILE A 71 -6.77 -0.96 -6.00
N GLU A 72 -6.48 -0.02 -6.89
CA GLU A 72 -6.96 1.36 -6.78
C GLU A 72 -8.49 1.44 -6.78
N LYS A 73 -9.14 0.69 -7.69
CA LYS A 73 -10.60 0.54 -7.74
C LYS A 73 -11.17 0.00 -6.45
N LEU A 74 -10.52 -1.00 -5.83
CA LEU A 74 -10.91 -1.50 -4.52
C LEU A 74 -10.88 -0.36 -3.48
N PHE A 75 -9.75 0.34 -3.35
CA PHE A 75 -9.57 1.42 -2.36
C PHE A 75 -10.46 2.64 -2.60
N SER A 76 -10.93 2.88 -3.83
CA SER A 76 -11.95 3.91 -4.12
C SER A 76 -13.27 3.68 -3.37
N GLN A 77 -13.56 2.41 -3.01
CA GLN A 77 -14.79 2.00 -2.32
C GLN A 77 -14.53 1.61 -0.85
N ARG A 78 -13.47 2.12 -0.22
CA ARG A 78 -13.00 1.74 1.12
C ARG A 78 -14.06 1.68 2.23
N ARG A 79 -15.08 2.53 2.18
CA ARG A 79 -16.16 2.57 3.18
C ARG A 79 -17.22 1.47 3.03
N LYS A 80 -17.19 0.71 1.94
CA LYS A 80 -18.11 -0.43 1.68
C LYS A 80 -17.49 -1.73 2.19
N THR A 81 -18.36 -2.69 2.53
CA THR A 81 -17.94 -4.07 2.78
C THR A 81 -17.48 -4.75 1.49
N ILE A 82 -16.62 -5.77 1.60
CA ILE A 82 -16.14 -6.53 0.44
C ILE A 82 -17.28 -7.12 -0.37
N THR A 83 -18.34 -7.60 0.27
CA THR A 83 -19.54 -8.09 -0.43
C THR A 83 -20.13 -7.03 -1.36
N ASN A 84 -20.24 -5.78 -0.90
CA ASN A 84 -20.82 -4.70 -1.70
C ASN A 84 -19.85 -4.20 -2.79
N ILE A 85 -18.56 -4.24 -2.54
CA ILE A 85 -17.53 -3.93 -3.54
C ILE A 85 -17.59 -4.98 -4.66
N ALA A 86 -17.55 -6.27 -4.32
CA ALA A 86 -17.61 -7.37 -5.28
C ALA A 86 -18.87 -7.29 -6.17
N LYS A 87 -20.04 -7.02 -5.56
CA LYS A 87 -21.29 -6.81 -6.31
C LYS A 87 -21.17 -5.68 -7.33
N SER A 88 -20.49 -4.58 -7.00
CA SER A 88 -20.29 -3.46 -7.94
C SER A 88 -19.43 -3.83 -9.16
N PHE A 89 -18.62 -4.89 -9.06
CA PHE A 89 -17.82 -5.44 -10.15
C PHE A 89 -18.46 -6.70 -10.79
N GLY A 90 -19.74 -6.99 -10.50
CA GLY A 90 -20.43 -8.17 -11.04
C GLY A 90 -19.91 -9.51 -10.49
N LYS A 91 -19.28 -9.49 -9.31
CA LYS A 91 -18.75 -10.68 -8.62
C LYS A 91 -19.53 -10.94 -7.33
N SER A 92 -19.46 -12.18 -6.86
CA SER A 92 -20.07 -12.59 -5.59
C SER A 92 -18.98 -13.10 -4.65
N ILE A 93 -18.63 -12.28 -3.67
CA ILE A 93 -17.71 -12.62 -2.58
C ILE A 93 -18.49 -12.44 -1.27
N LYS A 94 -18.53 -13.46 -0.41
CA LYS A 94 -19.16 -13.37 0.92
C LYS A 94 -18.11 -12.93 1.95
N SER A 95 -18.19 -11.67 2.37
CA SER A 95 -17.39 -11.14 3.48
C SER A 95 -17.98 -9.81 3.96
N ASP A 96 -18.21 -9.72 5.28
CA ASP A 96 -18.70 -8.51 5.93
C ASP A 96 -17.57 -7.55 6.31
N LYS A 97 -16.32 -7.98 6.13
CA LYS A 97 -15.13 -7.15 6.36
C LYS A 97 -15.07 -5.97 5.39
N ARG A 98 -14.39 -4.91 5.78
CA ARG A 98 -13.93 -3.79 4.95
C ARG A 98 -12.45 -3.95 4.60
N ILE A 99 -11.96 -3.10 3.70
CA ILE A 99 -10.56 -3.12 3.21
C ILE A 99 -9.55 -3.04 4.36
N GLU A 100 -9.79 -2.18 5.33
CA GLU A 100 -8.96 -1.94 6.51
C GLU A 100 -8.87 -3.12 7.50
N GLU A 101 -9.73 -4.13 7.33
CA GLU A 101 -9.77 -5.34 8.15
C GLU A 101 -9.11 -6.54 7.45
N LEU A 102 -8.51 -6.31 6.28
CA LEU A 102 -7.84 -7.32 5.48
C LEU A 102 -6.33 -7.10 5.46
N SER A 103 -5.61 -8.20 5.41
CA SER A 103 -4.17 -8.22 5.13
C SER A 103 -3.87 -7.84 3.67
N PRO A 104 -2.65 -7.36 3.36
CA PRO A 104 -2.22 -7.10 1.97
C PRO A 104 -2.44 -8.32 1.05
N ASP A 105 -2.15 -9.53 1.52
CA ASP A 105 -2.30 -10.76 0.74
C ASP A 105 -3.77 -11.07 0.41
N GLU A 106 -4.70 -10.84 1.35
CA GLU A 106 -6.14 -10.98 1.10
C GLU A 106 -6.62 -9.96 0.07
N LEU A 107 -6.15 -8.71 0.16
CA LEU A 107 -6.48 -7.64 -0.79
C LEU A 107 -5.98 -7.97 -2.20
N ILE A 108 -4.78 -8.51 -2.33
CA ILE A 108 -4.25 -8.99 -3.62
C ILE A 108 -5.10 -10.13 -4.19
N LYS A 109 -5.51 -11.09 -3.36
CA LYS A 109 -6.37 -12.21 -3.80
C LYS A 109 -7.73 -11.72 -4.31
N ILE A 110 -8.31 -10.71 -3.66
CA ILE A 110 -9.58 -10.10 -4.08
C ILE A 110 -9.37 -9.28 -5.36
N ALA A 111 -8.34 -8.43 -5.42
CA ALA A 111 -8.05 -7.58 -6.58
C ALA A 111 -7.81 -8.39 -7.86
N LYS A 112 -7.22 -9.59 -7.76
CA LYS A 112 -7.04 -10.51 -8.91
C LYS A 112 -8.35 -11.06 -9.49
N GLN A 113 -9.48 -10.92 -8.80
CA GLN A 113 -10.78 -11.38 -9.28
C GLN A 113 -11.54 -10.33 -10.09
N PHE A 114 -11.09 -9.07 -10.07
CA PHE A 114 -11.62 -7.96 -10.85
C PHE A 114 -10.76 -7.73 -12.10
#